data_AF-A0A8H7P1U0-F1
#
_entry.id   AF-A0A8H7P1U0-F1
#
_cell.length_a   1.000
_cell.length_b   1.000
_cell.length_c   1.000
_cell.angle_alpha   90.00
_cell.angle_beta   90.00
_cell.angle_gamma   90.00
#
_symmetry.space_group_name_H-M   'P 1'
#
loop_
_entity.id
_entity.type
_entity.pdbx_description
1 polymer ?
#
loop_
_entity_poly.entity_id
_entity_poly.type
_entity_poly.pdbx_seq_one_letter_code
_entity_poly.pdbx_strand_id
1 'polypeptide(L)'
;MSSHGPTTGVVPPKGLYLVLWLDPVKMVQYFDNPLLHAAARQLSLGKYVAYVATNTDFPMPDRPWHRCFVRLAGLGMPKDEPEQFITSDMPSRPTKPFPFANFYLHTWAYTTVRFPYRRIDYGDAWEITMKDIYDHQCYTNEDQKKRDILIEQDSRMTFPANPPAKIEPVALASEVAPDTVVEADGVAKVEDWLKTTDHSQEPLEELAADSDLSSEVSGDDTPDSLSDDDFSPSTPYSDDDASSMDTVDLLFESL
;
A
#
# COMPACT_ATOMS: atom_id res chain seq x y z
N MET A 1 26.45 14.27 7.97
CA MET A 1 26.70 13.37 6.83
C MET A 1 25.97 12.08 7.15
N SER A 2 24.77 11.89 6.58
CA SER A 2 24.01 10.65 6.78
C SER A 2 24.76 9.53 6.05
N SER A 3 25.15 8.48 6.76
CA SER A 3 25.74 7.30 6.14
C SER A 3 24.63 6.56 5.39
N HIS A 4 24.58 6.73 4.06
CA HIS A 4 23.74 5.89 3.21
C HIS A 4 24.33 4.48 3.21
N GLY A 5 23.84 3.63 4.11
CA GLY A 5 24.03 2.19 3.98
C GLY A 5 23.30 1.67 2.73
N PRO A 6 23.68 0.51 2.18
CA PRO A 6 22.92 -0.10 1.10
C PRO A 6 21.51 -0.40 1.59
N THR A 7 20.51 0.29 1.01
CA THR A 7 19.09 0.14 1.31
C THR A 7 18.49 -0.96 0.44
N THR A 8 19.16 -2.13 0.35
CA THR A 8 18.60 -3.30 -0.34
C THR A 8 17.74 -4.11 0.64
N GLY A 9 16.51 -4.45 0.27
CA GLY A 9 15.60 -5.20 1.14
C GLY A 9 14.48 -5.89 0.38
N VAL A 10 13.81 -6.84 1.04
CA VAL A 10 12.60 -7.49 0.50
C VAL A 10 11.38 -6.58 0.66
N VAL A 11 11.33 -5.82 1.74
CA VAL A 11 10.31 -4.81 2.03
C VAL A 11 10.99 -3.46 2.21
N PRO A 12 10.35 -2.35 1.81
CA PRO A 12 10.90 -1.03 2.06
C PRO A 12 10.93 -0.76 3.57
N PRO A 13 12.05 -0.26 4.12
CA PRO A 13 12.09 0.29 5.47
C PRO A 13 11.02 1.37 5.74
N LYS A 14 10.53 1.43 6.98
CA LYS A 14 9.74 2.57 7.48
C LYS A 14 10.56 3.85 7.38
N GLY A 15 9.92 4.95 6.98
CA GLY A 15 10.60 6.23 6.84
C GLY A 15 11.17 6.48 5.44
N LEU A 16 10.86 5.62 4.46
CA LEU A 16 11.24 5.84 3.07
C LEU A 16 10.14 6.57 2.31
N TYR A 17 10.55 7.55 1.52
CA TYR A 17 9.77 8.08 0.41
C TYR A 17 10.19 7.39 -0.88
N LEU A 18 9.22 6.82 -1.56
CA LEU A 18 9.40 6.04 -2.77
C LEU A 18 8.34 6.43 -3.79
N VAL A 19 8.69 6.25 -5.06
CA VAL A 19 7.74 6.48 -6.15
C VAL A 19 7.14 5.16 -6.57
N LEU A 20 5.82 5.10 -6.49
CA LEU A 20 5.03 3.94 -6.82
C LEU A 20 4.39 4.14 -8.18
N TRP A 21 4.44 3.10 -9.00
CA TRP A 21 3.56 2.98 -10.14
C TRP A 21 2.43 2.02 -9.77
N LEU A 22 1.22 2.58 -9.63
CA LEU A 22 0.04 1.81 -9.28
C LEU A 22 -0.72 1.43 -10.55
N ASP A 23 -0.84 0.13 -10.80
CA ASP A 23 -1.68 -0.44 -11.85
C ASP A 23 -2.98 -0.97 -11.21
N PRO A 24 -4.08 -0.20 -11.24
CA PRO A 24 -5.33 -0.57 -10.58
C PRO A 24 -5.90 -1.89 -11.10
N VAL A 25 -5.63 -2.28 -12.34
CA VAL A 25 -6.14 -3.54 -12.92
C VAL A 25 -5.34 -4.72 -12.40
N LYS A 26 -4.00 -4.66 -12.42
CA LYS A 26 -3.15 -5.71 -11.84
C LYS A 26 -3.38 -5.85 -10.34
N MET A 27 -3.62 -4.74 -9.63
CA MET A 27 -3.94 -4.74 -8.20
C MET A 27 -5.12 -5.64 -7.86
N VAL A 28 -6.15 -5.63 -8.72
CA VAL A 28 -7.38 -6.36 -8.47
C VAL A 28 -7.42 -7.73 -9.16
N GLN A 29 -6.36 -8.12 -9.87
CA GLN A 29 -6.36 -9.30 -10.74
C GLN A 29 -6.65 -10.62 -10.02
N TYR A 30 -6.30 -10.70 -8.74
CA TYR A 30 -6.49 -11.89 -7.91
C TYR A 30 -7.86 -11.96 -7.21
N PHE A 31 -8.69 -10.93 -7.39
CA PHE A 31 -10.04 -10.93 -6.86
C PHE A 31 -11.02 -11.37 -7.94
N ASP A 32 -11.81 -12.39 -7.65
CA ASP A 32 -12.89 -12.88 -8.52
C ASP A 32 -14.14 -11.97 -8.43
N ASN A 33 -13.95 -10.66 -8.60
CA ASN A 33 -15.02 -9.67 -8.52
C ASN A 33 -15.07 -8.81 -9.80
N PRO A 34 -16.03 -9.06 -10.71
CA PRO A 34 -16.11 -8.34 -11.98
C PRO A 34 -16.40 -6.85 -11.81
N LEU A 35 -17.10 -6.43 -10.74
CA LEU A 35 -17.35 -5.02 -10.45
C LEU A 35 -16.05 -4.31 -10.06
N LEU A 36 -15.21 -4.95 -9.26
CA LEU A 36 -13.91 -4.42 -8.86
C LEU A 36 -12.99 -4.25 -10.07
N HIS A 37 -12.96 -5.23 -10.97
CA HIS A 37 -12.23 -5.14 -12.24
C HIS A 37 -12.77 -4.03 -13.15
N ALA A 38 -14.08 -3.87 -13.25
CA ALA A 38 -14.69 -2.82 -14.05
C ALA A 38 -14.35 -1.42 -13.50
N ALA A 39 -14.40 -1.24 -12.18
CA ALA A 39 -14.00 0.00 -11.52
C ALA A 39 -12.50 0.28 -11.69
N ALA A 40 -11.65 -0.73 -11.51
CA ALA A 40 -10.21 -0.61 -11.71
C ALA A 40 -9.83 -0.15 -13.12
N ARG A 41 -10.54 -0.64 -14.16
CA ARG A 41 -10.33 -0.21 -15.55
C ARG A 41 -10.72 1.25 -15.81
N GLN A 42 -11.54 1.85 -14.96
CA GLN A 42 -11.90 3.27 -15.05
C GLN A 42 -10.84 4.18 -14.41
N LEU A 43 -9.96 3.62 -13.58
CA LEU A 43 -8.88 4.36 -12.96
C LEU A 43 -7.69 4.45 -13.93
N SER A 44 -7.11 5.64 -14.07
CA SER A 44 -5.87 5.80 -14.83
C SER A 44 -4.70 5.22 -14.04
N LEU A 45 -3.78 4.55 -14.74
CA LEU A 45 -2.46 4.27 -14.17
C LEU A 45 -1.82 5.60 -13.74
N GLY A 46 -1.14 5.55 -12.60
CA GLY A 46 -0.61 6.77 -11.99
C GLY A 46 0.68 6.50 -11.25
N LYS A 47 1.53 7.52 -11.29
CA LYS A 47 2.76 7.62 -10.50
C LYS A 47 2.44 8.38 -9.22
N TYR A 48 2.80 7.81 -8.09
CA TYR A 48 2.50 8.37 -6.78
C TYR A 48 3.78 8.43 -5.95
N VAL A 49 4.01 9.55 -5.27
CA VAL A 49 5.01 9.59 -4.21
C VAL A 49 4.35 9.07 -2.94
N ALA A 50 4.95 8.06 -2.33
CA ALA A 50 4.42 7.40 -1.15
C ALA A 50 5.48 7.35 -0.05
N TYR A 51 5.03 7.58 1.18
CA TYR A 51 5.78 7.43 2.42
C TYR A 51 5.46 6.08 3.05
N VAL A 52 6.48 5.28 3.34
CA VAL A 52 6.31 4.00 4.04
C VAL A 52 6.15 4.25 5.53
N ALA A 53 4.91 4.13 6.00
CA ALA A 53 4.55 4.39 7.38
C ALA A 53 4.75 3.15 8.26
N THR A 54 4.31 1.97 7.81
CA THR A 54 4.46 0.71 8.55
C THR A 54 4.48 -0.48 7.61
N ASN A 55 5.30 -1.49 7.90
CA ASN A 55 5.27 -2.77 7.20
C ASN A 55 4.28 -3.67 7.94
N THR A 56 3.19 -4.08 7.28
CA THR A 56 2.08 -4.78 7.95
C THR A 56 2.27 -6.28 7.99
N ASP A 57 3.07 -6.83 7.07
CA ASP A 57 3.42 -8.24 7.03
C ASP A 57 4.91 -8.47 7.32
N PHE A 58 5.24 -9.59 7.97
CA PHE A 58 6.62 -10.08 8.02
C PHE A 58 7.02 -10.68 6.66
N PRO A 59 8.28 -10.51 6.23
CA PRO A 59 8.75 -11.06 4.97
C PRO A 59 8.87 -12.59 5.02
N MET A 60 7.79 -13.30 4.70
CA MET A 60 7.74 -14.76 4.68
C MET A 60 8.09 -15.33 3.29
N PRO A 61 9.02 -16.31 3.17
CA PRO A 61 9.46 -16.86 1.88
C PRO A 61 8.38 -17.54 1.04
N ASP A 62 7.33 -18.05 1.68
CA ASP A 62 6.20 -18.73 1.05
C ASP A 62 5.11 -17.76 0.56
N ARG A 63 5.21 -16.48 0.95
CA ARG A 63 4.29 -15.44 0.49
C ARG A 63 4.88 -14.69 -0.70
N PRO A 64 4.22 -14.70 -1.87
CA PRO A 64 4.73 -14.01 -3.05
C PRO A 64 4.70 -12.47 -2.90
N TRP A 65 4.00 -11.95 -1.89
CA TRP A 65 3.82 -10.51 -1.67
C TRP A 65 3.85 -10.13 -0.19
N HIS A 66 4.25 -8.90 0.11
CA HIS A 66 4.19 -8.29 1.45
C HIS A 66 3.42 -7.00 1.42
N ARG A 67 2.52 -6.82 2.39
CA ARG A 67 1.78 -5.58 2.54
C ARG A 67 2.59 -4.55 3.33
N CYS A 68 2.53 -3.33 2.85
CA CYS A 68 3.08 -2.14 3.47
C CYS A 68 2.01 -1.06 3.49
N PHE A 69 1.80 -0.47 4.66
CA PHE A 69 0.95 0.68 4.82
C PHE A 69 1.72 1.93 4.40
N VAL A 70 1.24 2.58 3.34
CA VAL A 70 1.87 3.78 2.80
C VAL A 70 0.91 4.97 2.86
N ARG A 71 1.48 6.16 3.02
CA ARG A 71 0.76 7.44 2.93
C ARG A 71 1.14 8.10 1.62
N LEU A 72 0.16 8.53 0.85
CA LEU A 72 0.37 9.21 -0.42
C LEU A 72 0.68 10.68 -0.17
N ALA A 73 1.68 11.19 -0.88
CA ALA A 73 2.00 12.60 -0.89
C ALA A 73 1.16 13.31 -1.96
N GLY A 74 0.59 14.45 -1.60
CA GLY A 74 -0.11 15.34 -2.53
C GLY A 74 0.81 16.40 -3.08
N LEU A 75 0.48 16.91 -4.26
CA LEU A 75 1.15 18.06 -4.88
C LEU A 75 0.35 19.34 -4.60
N GLY A 76 1.04 20.39 -4.19
CA GLY A 76 0.49 21.72 -3.89
C GLY A 76 0.26 21.95 -2.40
N MET A 77 -0.61 22.89 -2.09
CA MET A 77 -1.16 23.07 -0.74
C MET A 77 -2.52 22.37 -0.69
N PRO A 78 -2.85 21.67 0.41
CA PRO A 78 -4.19 21.16 0.63
C PRO A 78 -5.24 22.23 0.49
N LYS A 79 -6.31 21.84 -0.18
CA LYS A 79 -7.53 22.62 -0.25
C LYS A 79 -8.39 22.22 0.93
N ASP A 80 -9.22 23.14 1.38
CA ASP A 80 -10.28 22.80 2.33
C ASP A 80 -11.26 21.84 1.63
N GLU A 81 -11.52 20.70 2.26
CA GLU A 81 -12.51 19.71 1.83
C GLU A 81 -13.44 19.47 3.02
N PRO A 82 -14.40 20.39 3.26
CA PRO A 82 -15.23 20.37 4.46
C PRO A 82 -16.07 19.09 4.57
N GLU A 83 -16.47 18.50 3.44
CA GLU A 83 -17.20 17.22 3.40
C GLU A 83 -16.38 16.05 3.93
N GLN A 84 -15.04 16.17 3.91
CA GLN A 84 -14.11 15.20 4.45
C GLN A 84 -13.50 15.65 5.78
N PHE A 85 -13.95 16.79 6.33
CA PHE A 85 -13.39 17.38 7.55
C PHE A 85 -11.89 17.66 7.43
N ILE A 86 -11.45 18.12 6.25
CA ILE A 86 -10.06 18.49 5.97
C ILE A 86 -9.96 20.00 5.81
N THR A 87 -9.04 20.62 6.55
CA THR A 87 -8.71 22.04 6.42
C THR A 87 -7.27 22.20 5.91
N SER A 88 -7.02 23.30 5.21
CA SER A 88 -5.74 23.63 4.57
C SER A 88 -4.59 23.83 5.55
N ASP A 89 -4.87 23.98 6.86
CA ASP A 89 -3.90 24.05 7.95
C ASP A 89 -3.59 22.69 8.62
N MET A 90 -4.32 21.63 8.26
CA MET A 90 -4.03 20.28 8.71
C MET A 90 -2.72 19.70 8.16
N PRO A 91 -2.35 19.78 6.87
CA PRO A 91 -1.05 19.25 6.42
C PRO A 91 0.12 19.81 7.22
N SER A 92 0.68 18.94 8.05
CA SER A 92 1.96 19.19 8.67
C SER A 92 3.05 19.34 7.62
N ARG A 93 3.66 20.52 7.60
CA ARG A 93 4.89 20.75 6.84
C ARG A 93 6.01 20.08 7.62
N PRO A 94 6.69 19.05 7.09
CA PRO A 94 7.85 18.49 7.76
C PRO A 94 8.86 19.61 8.06
N THR A 95 9.49 19.55 9.24
CA THR A 95 10.47 20.55 9.71
C THR A 95 11.60 20.75 8.71
N LYS A 96 11.95 19.68 7.99
CA LYS A 96 12.82 19.75 6.83
C LYS A 96 11.95 19.86 5.59
N PRO A 97 12.28 20.76 4.65
CA PRO A 97 11.60 20.78 3.37
C PRO A 97 11.66 19.38 2.77
N PHE A 98 10.50 18.92 2.30
CA PHE A 98 10.42 17.72 1.51
C PHE A 98 11.45 17.80 0.38
N PRO A 99 12.07 16.67 -0.03
CA PRO A 99 13.02 16.69 -1.16
C PRO A 99 12.40 17.30 -2.42
N PHE A 100 11.07 17.29 -2.53
CA PHE A 100 10.34 17.90 -3.63
C PHE A 100 9.55 19.13 -3.15
N ALA A 101 9.75 20.27 -3.83
CA ALA A 101 9.04 21.50 -3.51
C ALA A 101 7.53 21.33 -3.72
N ASN A 102 6.72 21.97 -2.85
CA ASN A 102 5.26 21.94 -2.88
C ASN A 102 4.66 20.53 -2.71
N PHE A 103 5.29 19.65 -1.95
CA PHE A 103 4.66 18.40 -1.54
C PHE A 103 4.23 18.47 -0.08
N TYR A 104 3.15 17.77 0.22
CA TYR A 104 2.67 17.53 1.57
C TYR A 104 2.29 16.07 1.72
N LEU A 105 2.42 15.52 2.93
CA LEU A 105 1.92 14.19 3.21
C LEU A 105 0.45 14.29 3.58
N HIS A 106 -0.42 13.55 2.89
CA HIS A 106 -1.82 13.55 3.23
C HIS A 106 -2.06 12.59 4.38
N THR A 107 -2.45 13.11 5.55
CA THR A 107 -2.70 12.29 6.74
C THR A 107 -3.77 11.22 6.51
N TRP A 108 -4.72 11.46 5.59
CA TRP A 108 -5.83 10.53 5.32
C TRP A 108 -5.81 9.86 3.94
N ALA A 109 -4.82 10.16 3.09
CA ALA A 109 -4.70 9.46 1.80
C ALA A 109 -3.64 8.39 2.01
N TYR A 110 -4.08 7.28 2.57
CA TYR A 110 -3.22 6.12 2.81
C TYR A 110 -3.81 4.91 2.12
N THR A 111 -2.96 3.95 1.83
CA THR A 111 -3.37 2.67 1.25
C THR A 111 -2.39 1.59 1.64
N THR A 112 -2.82 0.34 1.53
CA THR A 112 -1.98 -0.82 1.76
C THR A 112 -1.48 -1.34 0.43
N VAL A 113 -0.18 -1.23 0.19
CA VAL A 113 0.51 -1.64 -1.04
C VAL A 113 1.22 -2.97 -0.85
N ARG A 114 1.11 -3.86 -1.84
CA ARG A 114 1.82 -5.14 -1.88
C ARG A 114 3.09 -5.00 -2.71
N PHE A 115 4.21 -5.38 -2.09
CA PHE A 115 5.51 -5.49 -2.74
C PHE A 115 5.81 -6.96 -3.01
N PRO A 116 6.34 -7.32 -4.19
CA PRO A 116 6.73 -8.69 -4.49
C PRO A 116 7.85 -9.18 -3.56
N TYR A 117 7.85 -10.48 -3.24
CA TYR A 117 8.97 -11.15 -2.53
C TYR A 117 10.20 -11.19 -3.45
N ARG A 118 10.92 -10.09 -3.54
CA ARG A 118 12.21 -9.99 -4.24
C ARG A 118 13.08 -8.95 -3.56
N ARG A 119 14.40 -9.12 -3.64
CA ARG A 119 15.32 -8.07 -3.18
C ARG A 119 15.25 -6.90 -4.14
N ILE A 120 14.84 -5.75 -3.64
CA ILE A 120 14.80 -4.48 -4.36
C ILE A 120 15.88 -3.59 -3.78
N ASP A 121 16.56 -2.86 -4.66
CA ASP A 121 17.46 -1.78 -4.26
C ASP A 121 16.65 -0.49 -4.08
N TYR A 122 16.59 0.02 -2.85
CA TYR A 122 15.94 1.29 -2.53
C TYR A 122 16.97 2.44 -2.46
N GLY A 123 18.13 2.30 -3.12
CA GLY A 123 19.22 3.29 -3.09
C GLY A 123 18.81 4.69 -3.57
N ASP A 124 17.84 4.78 -4.47
CA ASP A 124 17.28 6.05 -4.97
C ASP A 124 16.09 6.56 -4.14
N ALA A 125 15.62 5.79 -3.15
CA ALA A 125 14.56 6.22 -2.26
C ALA A 125 15.09 7.26 -1.25
N TRP A 126 14.23 8.17 -0.83
CA TRP A 126 14.60 9.20 0.13
C TRP A 126 14.27 8.75 1.55
N GLU A 127 15.31 8.51 2.35
CA GLU A 127 15.18 8.11 3.75
C GLU A 127 15.18 9.32 4.68
N ILE A 128 14.20 9.36 5.59
CA ILE A 128 14.18 10.33 6.69
C ILE A 128 14.76 9.74 7.97
N THR A 129 15.29 10.60 8.84
CA THR A 129 15.91 10.13 10.09
C THR A 129 14.85 9.62 11.08
N MET A 130 15.24 8.78 12.04
CA MET A 130 14.35 8.32 13.11
C MET A 130 13.66 9.47 13.87
N LYS A 131 14.36 10.60 14.05
CA LYS A 131 13.76 11.80 14.64
C LYS A 131 12.64 12.35 13.76
N ASP A 132 12.90 12.49 12.45
CA ASP A 132 11.90 12.98 11.51
C ASP A 132 10.70 12.02 11.44
N ILE A 133 10.91 10.70 11.54
CA ILE A 133 9.83 9.70 11.60
C ILE A 133 8.94 9.95 12.82
N TYR A 134 9.52 10.23 13.99
CA TYR A 134 8.77 10.55 15.20
C TYR A 134 8.01 11.87 15.05
N ASP A 135 8.65 12.91 14.52
CA ASP A 135 8.00 14.20 14.25
C ASP A 135 6.80 14.00 13.29
N HIS A 136 6.96 13.20 12.22
CA HIS A 136 5.86 12.82 11.32
C HIS A 136 4.68 12.15 12.04
N GLN A 137 4.95 11.28 13.02
CA GLN A 137 3.89 10.64 13.81
C GLN A 137 3.17 11.65 14.71
N CYS A 138 3.90 12.53 15.39
CA CYS A 138 3.32 13.61 16.19
C CYS A 138 2.38 14.47 15.36
N TYR A 139 2.83 14.89 14.19
CA TYR A 139 2.03 15.68 13.26
C TYR A 139 0.78 14.97 12.78
N THR A 140 0.90 13.70 12.37
CA THR A 140 -0.25 12.88 11.98
C THR A 140 -1.30 12.82 13.10
N ASN A 141 -0.86 12.68 14.35
CA ASN A 141 -1.75 12.64 15.50
C ASN A 141 -2.41 14.00 15.77
N GLU A 142 -1.70 15.11 15.57
CA GLU A 142 -2.27 16.46 15.66
C GLU A 142 -3.37 16.69 14.61
N ASP A 143 -3.09 16.32 13.36
CA ASP A 143 -4.04 16.42 12.25
C ASP A 143 -5.29 15.59 12.52
N GLN A 144 -5.10 14.35 13.00
CA GLN A 144 -6.21 13.48 13.37
C GLN A 144 -7.08 14.10 14.47
N LYS A 145 -6.47 14.65 15.53
CA LYS A 145 -7.20 15.35 16.59
C LYS A 145 -8.01 16.53 16.06
N LYS A 146 -7.43 17.34 15.17
CA LYS A 146 -8.15 18.47 14.54
C LYS A 146 -9.36 17.97 13.75
N ARG A 147 -9.20 16.90 12.98
CA ARG A 147 -10.30 16.29 12.21
C ARG A 147 -11.40 15.76 13.11
N ASP A 148 -11.04 15.06 14.18
CA ASP A 148 -12.01 14.52 15.15
C ASP A 148 -12.85 15.64 15.78
N ILE A 149 -12.23 16.79 16.08
CA ILE A 149 -12.95 17.99 16.56
C ILE A 149 -13.94 18.51 15.52
N LEU A 150 -13.57 18.57 14.24
CA LEU A 150 -14.48 19.01 13.17
C LEU A 150 -15.67 18.05 13.00
N ILE A 151 -15.42 16.74 13.02
CA ILE A 151 -16.46 15.71 12.96
C ILE A 151 -17.44 15.87 14.14
N GLU A 152 -16.91 16.09 15.34
CA GLU A 152 -17.73 16.29 16.53
C GLU A 152 -18.58 17.56 16.44
N GLN A 153 -18.01 18.67 15.95
CA GLN A 153 -18.72 19.93 15.77
C GLN A 153 -19.87 19.80 14.76
N ASP A 154 -19.63 19.16 13.63
CA ASP A 154 -20.66 18.93 12.60
C ASP A 154 -21.78 18.02 13.12
N SER A 155 -21.40 16.96 13.84
CA SER A 155 -22.36 16.06 14.50
C SER A 155 -23.27 16.81 15.48
N ARG A 156 -22.72 17.79 16.23
CA ARG A 156 -23.52 18.62 17.16
C ARG A 156 -24.46 19.59 16.45
N MET A 157 -24.12 20.06 15.25
CA MET A 157 -24.98 20.97 14.47
C MET A 157 -26.10 20.24 13.73
N THR A 158 -25.85 19.01 13.27
CA THR A 158 -26.78 18.23 12.45
C THR A 158 -27.94 17.61 13.25
N PHE A 159 -27.81 17.48 14.59
CA PHE A 159 -28.92 17.10 15.46
C PHE A 159 -29.44 18.31 16.26
N PRO A 160 -30.38 19.11 15.72
CA PRO A 160 -31.22 19.89 16.61
C PRO A 160 -31.98 18.91 17.50
N ALA A 161 -31.97 19.15 18.81
CA ALA A 161 -32.66 18.35 19.81
C ALA A 161 -34.15 18.22 19.50
N ASN A 162 -34.51 17.27 18.65
CA ASN A 162 -35.89 16.87 18.45
C ASN A 162 -36.24 15.89 19.59
N PRO A 163 -37.37 16.10 20.30
CA PRO A 163 -37.80 15.19 21.35
C PRO A 163 -38.02 13.78 20.77
N PRO A 164 -37.86 12.72 21.59
CA PRO A 164 -37.72 11.35 21.09
C PRO A 164 -38.99 10.88 20.38
N ALA A 165 -38.98 10.94 19.06
CA ALA A 165 -39.86 10.13 18.24
C ALA A 165 -39.23 8.74 18.14
N LYS A 166 -40.01 7.75 18.56
CA LYS A 166 -39.74 6.31 18.51
C LYS A 166 -39.29 5.89 17.09
N ILE A 167 -38.02 5.54 16.89
CA ILE A 167 -37.51 5.04 15.60
C ILE A 167 -36.79 3.71 15.79
N GLU A 168 -37.17 2.75 14.95
CA GLU A 168 -36.67 1.39 14.80
C GLU A 168 -35.23 1.35 14.24
N PRO A 169 -34.45 0.28 14.55
CA PRO A 169 -33.05 0.19 14.16
C PRO A 169 -32.90 -0.09 12.66
N VAL A 170 -32.16 0.78 11.97
CA VAL A 170 -31.66 0.55 10.60
C VAL A 170 -30.17 0.23 10.69
N ALA A 171 -29.76 -0.86 10.03
CA ALA A 171 -28.40 -1.36 10.02
C ALA A 171 -27.48 -0.50 9.12
N LEU A 172 -26.35 -0.05 9.66
CA LEU A 172 -25.27 0.62 8.93
C LEU A 172 -24.25 -0.42 8.45
N ALA A 173 -23.95 -0.41 7.16
CA ALA A 173 -22.90 -1.21 6.54
C ALA A 173 -21.56 -0.48 6.61
N SER A 174 -20.51 -1.22 6.99
CA SER A 174 -19.14 -0.74 7.08
C SER A 174 -18.43 -0.89 5.73
N GLU A 175 -17.78 0.17 5.25
CA GLU A 175 -17.09 0.24 3.97
C GLU A 175 -15.63 -0.23 4.14
N VAL A 176 -15.27 -1.32 3.47
CA VAL A 176 -13.94 -1.95 3.51
C VAL A 176 -13.13 -1.48 2.28
N ALA A 177 -11.97 -0.87 2.52
CA ALA A 177 -11.06 -0.42 1.46
C ALA A 177 -10.28 -1.60 0.80
N PRO A 178 -10.05 -1.59 -0.52
CA PRO A 178 -9.35 -2.68 -1.22
C PRO A 178 -7.81 -2.58 -1.17
N ASP A 179 -7.15 -3.75 -1.14
CA ASP A 179 -5.68 -3.93 -1.13
C ASP A 179 -5.01 -3.65 -2.49
N THR A 180 -3.76 -3.15 -2.48
CA THR A 180 -2.98 -2.70 -3.66
C THR A 180 -1.72 -3.57 -3.91
N VAL A 181 -1.11 -3.56 -5.11
CA VAL A 181 0.12 -4.27 -5.58
C VAL A 181 0.93 -3.30 -6.46
N VAL A 182 2.26 -3.29 -6.35
CA VAL A 182 3.19 -2.43 -7.11
C VAL A 182 4.18 -3.24 -7.94
N GLU A 183 4.41 -2.79 -9.19
CA GLU A 183 5.56 -3.20 -10.00
C GLU A 183 6.75 -2.26 -9.74
N ALA A 184 7.94 -2.86 -9.60
CA ALA A 184 9.21 -2.12 -9.56
C ALA A 184 10.01 -2.49 -10.81
N ASP A 185 9.77 -1.80 -11.91
CA ASP A 185 10.64 -1.85 -13.08
C ASP A 185 11.10 -0.42 -13.41
N GLY A 186 12.42 -0.23 -13.39
CA GLY A 186 13.10 0.98 -13.88
C GLY A 186 13.13 2.17 -12.92
N VAL A 187 14.01 2.12 -11.92
CA VAL A 187 14.29 3.28 -11.06
C VAL A 187 15.23 4.23 -11.80
N ALA A 188 14.70 5.36 -12.28
CA ALA A 188 15.52 6.53 -12.61
C ALA A 188 15.48 7.52 -11.44
N LYS A 189 16.49 8.39 -11.33
CA LYS A 189 16.54 9.44 -10.30
C LYS A 189 15.21 10.17 -10.19
N VAL A 190 14.66 10.28 -8.98
CA VAL A 190 13.29 10.79 -8.75
C VAL A 190 13.07 12.18 -9.39
N GLU A 191 14.08 13.05 -9.39
CA GLU A 191 14.00 14.38 -10.01
C GLU A 191 13.93 14.36 -11.55
N ASP A 192 14.61 13.41 -12.19
CA ASP A 192 14.55 13.20 -13.64
C ASP A 192 13.28 12.44 -14.03
N TRP A 193 12.78 11.60 -13.12
CA TRP A 193 11.60 10.76 -13.32
C TRP A 193 10.26 11.50 -13.14
N LEU A 194 10.22 12.56 -12.32
CA LEU A 194 9.07 13.48 -12.26
C LEU A 194 8.90 14.29 -13.57
N LYS A 195 9.95 14.36 -14.40
CA LYS A 195 9.95 15.11 -15.67
C LYS A 195 9.65 14.24 -16.88
N THR A 196 9.78 12.91 -16.79
CA THR A 196 9.43 12.03 -17.90
C THR A 196 7.92 11.96 -18.07
N THR A 197 7.43 12.46 -19.20
CA THR A 197 6.04 12.32 -19.61
C THR A 197 5.73 10.83 -19.77
N ASP A 198 4.53 10.42 -19.38
CA ASP A 198 4.11 9.02 -19.38
C ASP A 198 4.03 8.51 -20.83
N HIS A 199 5.07 7.83 -21.29
CA HIS A 199 5.12 7.23 -22.63
C HIS A 199 4.45 5.84 -22.68
N SER A 200 3.84 5.38 -21.59
CA SER A 200 3.16 4.07 -21.53
C SER A 200 1.76 4.06 -22.18
N GLN A 201 1.36 5.14 -22.85
CA GLN A 201 0.14 5.19 -23.67
C GLN A 201 0.35 4.78 -25.13
N GLU A 202 1.53 4.26 -25.51
CA GLU A 202 1.63 3.59 -26.82
C GLU A 202 0.68 2.37 -26.82
N PRO A 203 -0.28 2.31 -27.76
CA PRO A 203 -1.14 1.15 -27.90
C PRO A 203 -0.26 -0.08 -28.09
N LEU A 204 -0.50 -1.13 -27.30
CA LEU A 204 -0.01 -2.47 -27.61
C LEU A 204 -0.45 -2.79 -29.05
N GLU A 205 0.48 -2.71 -29.99
CA GLU A 205 0.27 -3.25 -31.32
C GLU A 205 -0.12 -4.72 -31.14
N GLU A 206 -1.36 -4.99 -31.53
CA GLU A 206 -1.98 -6.30 -31.57
C GLU A 206 -1.08 -7.18 -32.44
N LEU A 207 -0.28 -8.05 -31.80
CA LEU A 207 0.55 -9.03 -32.50
C LEU A 207 -0.37 -9.88 -33.36
N ALA A 208 -0.31 -9.63 -34.67
CA ALA A 208 -1.01 -10.40 -35.68
C ALA A 208 -0.68 -11.88 -35.49
N ALA A 209 -1.73 -12.67 -35.32
CA ALA A 209 -1.66 -14.11 -35.29
C ALA A 209 -1.34 -14.62 -36.71
N ASP A 210 -0.05 -14.76 -37.00
CA ASP A 210 0.40 -15.55 -38.15
C ASP A 210 0.36 -17.03 -37.75
N SER A 211 -0.79 -17.64 -38.02
CA SER A 211 -0.96 -19.08 -38.06
C SER A 211 -0.34 -19.63 -39.34
N ASP A 212 0.85 -20.21 -39.27
CA ASP A 212 1.34 -21.11 -40.32
C ASP A 212 1.61 -22.50 -39.76
N LEU A 213 0.79 -23.43 -40.25
CA LEU A 213 0.79 -24.86 -39.99
C LEU A 213 1.70 -25.57 -41.01
N SER A 214 2.68 -26.33 -40.53
CA SER A 214 3.18 -27.56 -41.17
C SER A 214 3.86 -28.39 -40.07
N SER A 215 3.32 -29.54 -39.62
CA SER A 215 3.42 -30.89 -40.22
C SER A 215 4.86 -31.19 -40.63
N GLU A 216 5.60 -32.16 -40.04
CA GLU A 216 5.34 -33.61 -40.05
C GLU A 216 6.23 -34.35 -39.00
N VAL A 217 5.71 -35.47 -38.45
CA VAL A 217 6.29 -36.84 -38.25
C VAL A 217 7.82 -36.98 -38.09
N SER A 218 8.44 -37.75 -37.19
CA SER A 218 8.20 -39.08 -36.57
C SER A 218 8.92 -39.14 -35.21
N GLY A 219 8.43 -39.78 -34.15
CA GLY A 219 8.44 -41.23 -33.95
C GLY A 219 9.70 -41.66 -33.19
N ASP A 220 9.58 -42.11 -31.94
CA ASP A 220 10.30 -43.29 -31.43
C ASP A 220 9.78 -43.73 -30.05
N ASP A 221 9.98 -45.00 -29.79
CA ASP A 221 9.33 -45.89 -28.85
C ASP A 221 9.70 -45.77 -27.36
N THR A 222 8.80 -46.37 -26.57
CA THR A 222 8.72 -46.73 -25.13
C THR A 222 9.95 -47.53 -24.60
N PRO A 223 10.02 -48.02 -23.32
CA PRO A 223 9.23 -47.80 -22.10
C PRO A 223 10.06 -47.67 -20.78
N ASP A 224 9.31 -47.51 -19.68
CA ASP A 224 9.57 -48.00 -18.30
C ASP A 224 10.88 -47.65 -17.56
N SER A 225 10.72 -47.00 -16.41
CA SER A 225 11.17 -47.59 -15.14
C SER A 225 10.53 -46.87 -13.94
N LEU A 226 9.76 -47.66 -13.21
CA LEU A 226 9.28 -47.42 -11.85
C LEU A 226 10.47 -47.28 -10.88
N SER A 227 10.35 -46.39 -9.92
CA SER A 227 10.86 -46.63 -8.56
C SER A 227 10.03 -45.82 -7.58
N ASP A 228 9.12 -46.54 -6.93
CA ASP A 228 8.54 -46.19 -5.65
C ASP A 228 9.68 -46.09 -4.62
N ASP A 229 9.85 -44.94 -3.97
CA ASP A 229 10.59 -44.86 -2.71
C ASP A 229 9.72 -44.13 -1.68
N ASP A 230 9.00 -44.98 -0.96
CA ASP A 230 8.40 -44.73 0.34
C ASP A 230 9.45 -44.23 1.34
N PHE A 231 9.40 -42.95 1.71
CA PHE A 231 9.94 -42.50 2.99
C PHE A 231 8.99 -41.51 3.66
N SER A 232 8.08 -42.08 4.45
CA SER A 232 7.48 -41.39 5.59
C SER A 232 8.40 -41.53 6.80
N PRO A 233 8.82 -40.42 7.44
CA PRO A 233 9.07 -40.42 8.86
C PRO A 233 8.01 -39.56 9.57
N SER A 234 7.13 -40.27 10.28
CA SER A 234 6.27 -39.72 11.32
C SER A 234 7.11 -38.98 12.36
N THR A 235 6.88 -37.69 12.54
CA THR A 235 7.31 -36.96 13.75
C THR A 235 6.13 -36.77 14.68
N PRO A 236 6.32 -36.95 16.00
CA PRO A 236 5.23 -36.99 16.97
C PRO A 236 4.66 -35.59 17.27
N TYR A 237 3.39 -35.62 17.65
CA TYR A 237 2.66 -34.57 18.34
C TYR A 237 3.51 -33.95 19.47
N SER A 238 3.63 -32.62 19.46
CA SER A 238 3.97 -31.82 20.63
C SER A 238 2.80 -30.87 20.86
N ASP A 239 1.87 -31.31 21.71
CA ASP A 239 0.98 -30.41 22.43
C ASP A 239 1.83 -29.76 23.52
N ASP A 240 2.10 -28.46 23.44
CA ASP A 240 2.47 -27.58 24.56
C ASP A 240 2.68 -26.15 24.02
N ASP A 241 1.67 -25.30 24.16
CA ASP A 241 1.73 -24.12 25.04
C ASP A 241 0.64 -23.11 24.67
N ALA A 242 -0.43 -23.17 25.47
CA ALA A 242 -1.34 -22.07 25.66
C ALA A 242 -0.63 -20.97 26.47
N SER A 243 -0.17 -19.92 25.79
CA SER A 243 0.06 -18.60 26.39
C SER A 243 -0.68 -17.57 25.53
N SER A 244 -1.90 -17.21 25.89
CA SER A 244 -2.19 -16.08 26.79
C SER A 244 -1.45 -14.80 26.37
N MET A 245 -1.78 -14.25 25.20
CA MET A 245 -1.56 -12.83 24.90
C MET A 245 -2.90 -12.09 24.98
N ASP A 246 -3.46 -12.02 26.17
CA ASP A 246 -4.28 -10.88 26.56
C ASP A 246 -3.33 -9.79 27.11
N THR A 247 -3.71 -8.52 26.91
CA THR A 247 -3.03 -7.29 27.37
C THR A 247 -1.96 -6.70 26.45
N VAL A 248 -2.37 -6.34 25.23
CA VAL A 248 -1.81 -5.19 24.49
C VAL A 248 -2.83 -4.06 24.52
N ASP A 249 -2.91 -3.34 25.63
CA ASP A 249 -3.45 -1.98 25.73
C ASP A 249 -3.18 -1.47 27.14
N LEU A 250 -2.82 -0.18 27.28
CA LEU A 250 -2.39 0.54 28.49
C LEU A 250 -0.87 0.63 28.70
N LEU A 251 -0.17 1.36 27.82
CA LEU A 251 1.08 2.02 28.22
C LEU A 251 1.45 3.22 27.35
N PHE A 252 0.49 4.10 27.03
CA PHE A 252 0.78 5.45 26.51
C PHE A 252 -0.27 6.47 26.97
N GLU A 253 -0.48 6.57 28.28
CA GLU A 253 -1.00 7.79 28.91
C GLU A 253 -0.11 8.11 30.11
N SER A 254 0.96 8.87 29.86
CA SER A 254 1.68 9.77 30.77
C SER A 254 3.14 9.83 30.36
N LEU A 255 3.46 10.73 29.42
CA LEU A 255 4.74 11.42 29.28
C LEU A 255 4.55 12.61 28.32
#